data_AF-A0A0L0W6J3-F1
#
_entry.id   AF-A0A0L0W6J3-F1
#
_cell.length_a   1.000
_cell.length_b   1.000
_cell.length_c   1.000
_cell.angle_alpha   90.00
_cell.angle_beta   90.00
_cell.angle_gamma   90.00
#
_symmetry.space_group_name_H-M   'P 1'
#
loop_
_entity.id
_entity.type
_entity.pdbx_description
1 polymer ?
#
loop_
_entity_poly.entity_id
_entity_poly.type
_entity_poly.pdbx_seq_one_letter_code
_entity_poly.pdbx_strand_id
1 'polypeptide(L)'
;MKRKFGLTLTLAIMAINTVPVFAQDGYLGDKISLLDRNIINEEKDISAKEGVIKLVEKYGLEIISEEDINKIDINHSETNYSKAKTLEEFEQQILEYKSKPTIITRDFHNYETDTLITQSSTGSMTKNYESEVYNGLIIRYSATGRYGTRSNGKKYWTSATSSKVSEKSNQGYSRLNSVNSTSVSVGNNGDRLEQRYSYDVDNYTRVFGIWVKLGTVTSTGTIYHYI
;
A
#
# COMPACT_ATOMS: atom_id res chain seq x y z
N MET A 1 22.82 -53.07 9.00
CA MET A 1 23.00 -51.73 9.57
C MET A 1 22.23 -50.73 8.70
N LYS A 2 21.46 -49.84 9.34
CA LYS A 2 20.68 -48.70 8.83
C LYS A 2 19.37 -48.96 8.06
N ARG A 3 18.30 -48.51 8.73
CA ARG A 3 16.86 -48.63 8.47
C ARG A 3 16.38 -47.52 7.53
N LYS A 4 15.41 -47.84 6.66
CA LYS A 4 14.50 -46.87 6.03
C LYS A 4 13.39 -46.55 7.04
N PHE A 5 13.13 -45.26 7.29
CA PHE A 5 11.89 -44.82 7.93
C PHE A 5 11.08 -44.07 6.86
N GLY A 6 10.06 -44.74 6.34
CA GLY A 6 8.90 -44.09 5.75
C GLY A 6 7.86 -43.95 6.86
N LEU A 7 7.41 -42.72 7.11
CA LEU A 7 6.29 -42.44 8.02
C LEU A 7 5.06 -42.19 7.14
N THR A 8 4.23 -43.20 7.02
CA THR A 8 2.88 -43.11 6.45
C THR A 8 1.95 -42.66 7.58
N LEU A 9 1.30 -41.51 7.42
CA LEU A 9 0.33 -41.00 8.38
C LEU A 9 -1.03 -41.67 8.09
N THR A 10 -1.42 -42.64 8.92
CA THR A 10 -2.72 -43.31 8.85
C THR A 10 -3.73 -42.52 9.67
N LEU A 11 -4.74 -41.93 9.02
CA LEU A 11 -5.85 -41.26 9.68
C LEU A 11 -6.91 -42.31 10.10
N ALA A 12 -7.13 -42.46 11.41
CA ALA A 12 -8.16 -43.34 11.94
C ALA A 12 -9.50 -42.59 12.02
N ILE A 13 -10.48 -42.98 11.20
CA ILE A 13 -11.86 -42.52 11.31
C ILE A 13 -12.57 -43.47 12.28
N MET A 14 -12.83 -43.02 13.51
CA MET A 14 -13.71 -43.74 14.43
C MET A 14 -15.17 -43.46 14.03
N ALA A 15 -15.83 -44.48 13.50
CA ALA A 15 -17.29 -44.51 13.37
C ALA A 15 -17.91 -44.65 14.77
N ILE A 16 -18.70 -43.66 15.19
CA ILE A 16 -19.54 -43.79 16.39
C ILE A 16 -20.86 -44.43 15.97
N ASN A 17 -21.11 -45.58 16.58
CA ASN A 17 -22.28 -46.44 16.38
C ASN A 17 -23.60 -45.75 16.73
N THR A 18 -24.61 -46.17 15.98
CA THR A 18 -26.05 -45.92 16.12
C THR A 18 -26.62 -46.20 17.51
N VAL A 19 -27.54 -45.34 17.95
CA VAL A 19 -28.59 -45.69 18.93
C VAL A 19 -29.95 -45.35 18.30
N PRO A 20 -30.94 -46.26 18.27
CA PRO A 20 -32.28 -45.93 17.80
C PRO A 20 -33.20 -45.67 18.99
N VAL A 21 -33.73 -44.45 19.17
CA VAL A 21 -34.88 -44.23 20.08
C VAL A 21 -35.78 -43.11 19.54
N PHE A 22 -36.97 -43.54 19.11
CA PHE A 22 -38.30 -42.93 19.13
C PHE A 22 -38.48 -41.41 19.08
N ALA A 23 -39.32 -41.01 18.13
CA ALA A 23 -39.95 -39.71 18.03
C ALA A 23 -40.72 -39.32 19.30
N GLN A 24 -40.51 -38.10 19.76
CA GLN A 24 -41.51 -37.32 20.47
C GLN A 24 -41.48 -35.90 19.90
N ASP A 25 -42.62 -35.49 19.35
CA ASP A 25 -42.80 -34.21 18.66
C ASP A 25 -42.46 -33.01 19.55
N GLY A 26 -41.72 -32.06 18.96
CA GLY A 26 -41.54 -30.70 19.47
C GLY A 26 -40.08 -30.27 19.57
N TYR A 27 -39.71 -29.23 18.81
CA TYR A 27 -38.44 -28.46 18.90
C TYR A 27 -37.16 -29.08 18.30
N LEU A 28 -37.10 -29.29 16.98
CA LEU A 28 -35.83 -29.53 16.27
C LEU A 28 -35.63 -28.71 14.97
N GLY A 29 -36.57 -27.82 14.63
CA GLY A 29 -36.52 -27.04 13.38
C GLY A 29 -35.41 -25.99 13.30
N ASP A 30 -34.92 -25.46 14.42
CA ASP A 30 -34.03 -24.28 14.40
C ASP A 30 -32.54 -24.57 14.63
N LYS A 31 -32.18 -25.72 15.23
CA LYS A 31 -30.76 -26.03 15.54
C LYS A 31 -30.00 -26.71 14.40
N ILE A 32 -30.69 -27.39 13.49
CA ILE A 32 -30.07 -28.01 12.31
C ILE A 32 -29.70 -26.92 11.27
N SER A 33 -30.43 -25.81 11.23
CA SER A 33 -30.17 -24.75 10.24
C SER A 33 -28.92 -23.90 10.49
N LEU A 34 -28.37 -23.89 11.72
CA LEU A 34 -27.21 -23.06 12.08
C LEU A 34 -25.89 -23.81 11.90
N LEU A 35 -25.84 -25.11 12.24
CA LEU A 35 -24.67 -25.95 12.00
C LEU A 35 -24.43 -26.14 10.50
N ASP A 36 -25.47 -26.44 9.72
CA ASP A 36 -25.34 -26.61 8.28
C ASP A 36 -24.95 -25.31 7.59
N ARG A 37 -25.51 -24.16 8.01
CA ARG A 37 -25.08 -22.85 7.48
C ARG A 37 -23.64 -22.51 7.83
N ASN A 38 -23.18 -22.82 9.04
CA ASN A 38 -21.80 -22.54 9.43
C ASN A 38 -20.82 -23.43 8.67
N ILE A 39 -21.12 -24.72 8.50
CA ILE A 39 -20.28 -25.65 7.72
C ILE A 39 -20.23 -25.22 6.24
N ILE A 40 -21.36 -24.88 5.63
CA ILE A 40 -21.41 -24.40 4.24
C ILE A 40 -20.65 -23.08 4.07
N ASN A 41 -20.71 -22.17 5.04
CA ASN A 41 -19.97 -20.91 5.00
C ASN A 41 -18.46 -21.14 5.17
N GLU A 42 -18.05 -22.05 6.06
CA GLU A 42 -16.64 -22.41 6.24
C GLU A 42 -16.06 -23.09 5.00
N GLU A 43 -16.78 -24.03 4.37
CA GLU A 43 -16.33 -24.67 3.13
C GLU A 43 -16.21 -23.68 1.96
N LYS A 44 -17.16 -22.75 1.85
CA LYS A 44 -17.13 -21.68 0.84
C LYS A 44 -15.95 -20.73 1.05
N ASP A 45 -15.65 -20.38 2.30
CA ASP A 45 -14.50 -19.54 2.66
C ASP A 45 -13.16 -20.25 2.41
N ILE A 46 -13.08 -21.56 2.67
CA ILE A 46 -11.90 -22.38 2.37
C ILE A 46 -11.66 -22.42 0.85
N SER A 47 -12.70 -22.70 0.06
CA SER A 47 -12.60 -22.74 -1.41
C SER A 47 -12.20 -21.38 -2.00
N ALA A 48 -12.72 -20.28 -1.46
CA ALA A 48 -12.34 -18.93 -1.87
C ALA A 48 -10.87 -18.61 -1.57
N LYS A 49 -10.37 -18.97 -0.37
CA LYS A 49 -8.96 -18.78 0.01
C LYS A 49 -8.01 -19.61 -0.84
N GLU A 50 -8.37 -20.86 -1.15
CA GLU A 50 -7.59 -21.68 -2.09
C GLU A 50 -7.51 -21.04 -3.49
N GLY A 51 -8.60 -20.43 -3.95
CA GLY A 51 -8.63 -19.68 -5.20
C GLY A 51 -7.66 -18.49 -5.20
N VAL A 52 -7.59 -17.74 -4.09
CA VAL A 52 -6.63 -16.64 -3.92
C VAL A 52 -5.20 -17.17 -4.01
N ILE A 53 -4.87 -18.25 -3.30
CA ILE A 53 -3.52 -18.84 -3.30
C ILE A 53 -3.11 -19.26 -4.71
N LYS A 54 -4.00 -19.91 -5.46
CA LYS A 54 -3.74 -20.29 -6.87
C LYS A 54 -3.43 -19.08 -7.76
N LEU A 55 -4.16 -17.98 -7.60
CA LEU A 55 -3.92 -16.75 -8.35
C LEU A 55 -2.60 -16.08 -7.94
N VAL A 56 -2.30 -16.04 -6.64
CA VAL A 56 -1.02 -15.54 -6.11
C VAL A 56 0.14 -16.32 -6.73
N GLU A 57 0.09 -17.65 -6.72
CA GLU A 57 1.11 -18.51 -7.32
C GLU A 57 1.21 -18.31 -8.84
N LYS A 58 0.07 -18.31 -9.56
CA LYS A 58 -0.01 -18.10 -11.01
C LYS A 58 0.69 -16.81 -11.44
N TYR A 59 0.53 -15.74 -10.66
CA TYR A 59 1.03 -14.41 -11.00
C TYR A 59 2.34 -14.03 -10.29
N GLY A 60 2.88 -14.92 -9.45
CA GLY A 60 4.12 -14.72 -8.69
C GLY A 60 4.01 -13.58 -7.68
N LEU A 61 2.88 -13.49 -6.97
CA LEU A 61 2.60 -12.47 -5.95
C LEU A 61 3.02 -12.96 -4.56
N GLU A 62 3.02 -12.04 -3.59
CA GLU A 62 3.41 -12.33 -2.21
C GLU A 62 2.20 -12.18 -1.27
N ILE A 63 1.96 -13.21 -0.44
CA ILE A 63 1.00 -13.13 0.66
C ILE A 63 1.70 -12.50 1.85
N ILE A 64 1.07 -11.47 2.43
CA ILE A 64 1.60 -10.73 3.58
C ILE A 64 0.81 -11.12 4.82
N SER A 65 1.51 -11.31 5.93
CA SER A 65 0.85 -11.60 7.21
C SER A 65 0.14 -10.36 7.76
N GLU A 66 -0.95 -10.55 8.52
CA GLU A 66 -1.65 -9.42 9.15
C GLU A 66 -0.77 -8.68 10.16
N GLU A 67 0.17 -9.38 10.81
CA GLU A 67 1.18 -8.77 11.68
C GLU A 67 2.09 -7.81 10.92
N ASP A 68 2.56 -8.20 9.73
CA ASP A 68 3.42 -7.36 8.91
C ASP A 68 2.65 -6.16 8.31
N ILE A 69 1.38 -6.35 7.95
CA ILE A 69 0.49 -5.26 7.56
C ILE A 69 0.30 -4.24 8.69
N ASN A 70 0.16 -4.70 9.92
CA ASN A 70 -0.01 -3.81 11.08
C ASN A 70 1.26 -3.01 11.38
N LYS A 71 2.46 -3.56 11.10
CA LYS A 71 3.73 -2.81 11.22
C LYS A 71 3.84 -1.68 10.20
N ILE A 72 3.23 -1.85 9.04
CA ILE A 72 3.22 -0.85 7.97
C ILE A 72 1.99 0.07 8.02
N ASP A 73 1.25 0.14 9.14
CA ASP A 73 0.19 1.12 9.41
C ASP A 73 -0.72 1.39 8.20
N ILE A 74 -1.22 0.32 7.58
CA ILE A 74 -2.26 0.42 6.56
C ILE A 74 -3.59 0.63 7.28
N ASN A 75 -4.17 1.81 7.09
CA ASN A 75 -5.39 2.20 7.79
C ASN A 75 -6.56 1.33 7.32
N HIS A 76 -7.01 0.43 8.20
CA HIS A 76 -8.05 -0.58 7.95
C HIS A 76 -9.46 0.01 7.75
N SER A 77 -9.61 1.34 7.82
CA SER A 77 -10.90 1.98 7.57
C SER A 77 -11.45 1.51 6.23
N GLU A 78 -12.72 1.11 6.22
CA GLU A 78 -13.46 0.42 5.14
C GLU A 78 -13.62 1.23 3.83
N THR A 79 -12.62 2.03 3.45
CA THR A 79 -12.62 2.75 2.20
C THR A 79 -12.45 1.76 1.05
N ASN A 80 -13.43 1.77 0.15
CA ASN A 80 -13.71 0.79 -0.90
C ASN A 80 -12.62 0.61 -1.99
N TYR A 81 -11.43 1.17 -1.83
CA TYR A 81 -10.52 1.37 -2.96
C TYR A 81 -9.61 0.18 -3.31
N SER A 82 -9.59 -0.90 -2.53
CA SER A 82 -8.78 -2.08 -2.88
C SER A 82 -9.38 -3.43 -2.50
N LYS A 83 -10.51 -3.49 -1.79
CA LYS A 83 -11.05 -4.78 -1.34
C LYS A 83 -11.70 -5.49 -2.52
N ALA A 84 -11.02 -6.48 -3.10
CA ALA A 84 -11.66 -7.39 -4.04
C ALA A 84 -12.68 -8.26 -3.29
N LYS A 85 -13.92 -8.28 -3.76
CA LYS A 85 -15.04 -9.03 -3.16
C LYS A 85 -15.20 -10.40 -3.81
N THR A 86 -14.64 -10.59 -5.02
CA THR A 86 -14.67 -11.85 -5.77
C THR A 86 -13.27 -12.22 -6.27
N LEU A 87 -13.07 -13.49 -6.65
CA LEU A 87 -11.83 -13.94 -7.28
C LEU A 87 -11.60 -13.29 -8.65
N GLU A 88 -12.67 -13.02 -9.39
CA GLU A 88 -12.60 -12.36 -10.69
C GLU A 88 -12.17 -10.89 -10.56
N GLU A 89 -12.74 -10.15 -9.60
CA GLU A 89 -12.30 -8.80 -9.27
C GLU A 89 -10.83 -8.78 -8.84
N PHE A 90 -10.40 -9.77 -8.04
CA PHE A 90 -9.01 -9.89 -7.63
C PHE A 90 -8.08 -10.15 -8.83
N GLU A 91 -8.43 -11.08 -9.73
CA GLU A 91 -7.65 -11.32 -10.94
C GLU A 91 -7.58 -10.08 -11.85
N GLN A 92 -8.69 -9.34 -12.00
CA GLN A 92 -8.69 -8.07 -12.74
C GLN A 92 -7.77 -7.03 -12.11
N GLN A 93 -7.77 -6.88 -10.79
CA GLN A 93 -6.85 -5.97 -10.08
C GLN A 93 -5.38 -6.34 -10.33
N ILE A 94 -5.05 -7.64 -10.32
CA ILE A 94 -3.70 -8.12 -10.63
C ILE A 94 -3.30 -7.74 -12.05
N LEU A 95 -4.19 -7.97 -13.03
CA LEU A 95 -3.94 -7.66 -14.44
C LEU A 95 -3.81 -6.15 -14.67
N GLU A 96 -4.69 -5.35 -14.08
CA GLU A 96 -4.60 -3.89 -14.13
C GLU A 96 -3.25 -3.42 -13.57
N TYR A 97 -2.85 -3.94 -12.42
CA TYR A 97 -1.59 -3.59 -11.79
C TYR A 97 -0.38 -3.96 -12.65
N LYS A 98 -0.32 -5.20 -13.17
CA LYS A 98 0.77 -5.66 -14.03
C LYS A 98 0.82 -4.93 -15.38
N SER A 99 -0.29 -4.35 -15.84
CA SER A 99 -0.33 -3.54 -17.06
C SER A 99 0.18 -2.11 -16.85
N LYS A 100 0.27 -1.64 -15.60
CA LYS A 100 0.80 -0.30 -15.30
C LYS A 100 2.31 -0.26 -15.51
N PRO A 101 2.85 0.86 -16.02
CA PRO A 101 4.28 1.00 -16.17
C PRO A 101 4.96 0.93 -14.79
N THR A 102 6.03 0.14 -14.71
CA THR A 102 6.84 -0.02 -13.49
C THR A 102 7.58 1.27 -13.13
N ILE A 103 7.82 2.15 -14.11
CA ILE A 103 8.39 3.47 -13.90
C ILE A 103 7.35 4.51 -14.31
N ILE A 104 6.96 5.35 -13.37
CA ILE A 104 6.10 6.51 -13.63
C ILE A 104 6.96 7.76 -13.52
N THR A 105 7.03 8.56 -14.58
CA THR A 105 7.70 9.86 -14.58
C THR A 105 6.68 10.97 -14.40
N ARG A 106 6.85 11.84 -13.41
CA ARG A 106 5.97 13.01 -13.18
C ARG A 106 6.78 14.28 -12.96
N ASP A 107 6.41 15.34 -13.66
CA ASP A 107 6.91 16.68 -13.40
C ASP A 107 5.76 17.53 -12.85
N PHE A 108 5.90 17.99 -11.60
CA PHE A 108 4.87 18.78 -10.94
C PHE A 108 5.27 20.25 -10.90
N HIS A 109 4.39 21.08 -11.46
CA HIS A 109 4.40 22.54 -11.30
C HIS A 109 3.16 22.89 -10.50
N ASN A 110 3.28 23.04 -9.19
CA ASN A 110 2.18 23.57 -8.40
C ASN A 110 2.42 25.06 -8.16
N TYR A 111 1.43 25.86 -8.57
CA TYR A 111 1.33 27.26 -8.21
C TYR A 111 0.28 27.31 -7.08
N GLU A 112 0.64 27.92 -5.94
CA GLU A 112 -0.10 27.96 -4.66
C GLU A 112 0.27 26.81 -3.69
N THR A 113 0.76 27.07 -2.48
CA THR A 113 0.15 27.96 -1.48
C THR A 113 1.12 28.88 -0.73
N ASP A 114 0.62 30.10 -0.55
CA ASP A 114 0.94 31.07 0.49
C ASP A 114 1.05 30.44 1.89
N THR A 115 1.72 31.14 2.83
CA THR A 115 1.94 30.81 4.27
C THR A 115 3.17 29.97 4.65
N LEU A 116 4.38 30.56 4.54
CA LEU A 116 5.42 30.48 5.61
C LEU A 116 6.64 31.40 5.39
N ILE A 117 6.51 32.49 4.63
CA ILE A 117 7.68 33.32 4.26
C ILE A 117 7.49 34.82 4.52
N THR A 118 6.72 35.18 5.53
CA THR A 118 6.70 36.55 6.06
C THR A 118 7.39 36.57 7.42
N GLN A 119 8.73 36.65 7.42
CA GLN A 119 9.56 37.41 8.41
C GLN A 119 11.07 37.04 8.45
N SER A 120 11.61 36.17 7.59
CA SER A 120 13.06 35.86 7.67
C SER A 120 13.93 36.78 6.79
N SER A 121 15.10 37.15 7.31
CA SER A 121 16.12 37.97 6.64
C SER A 121 16.88 37.15 5.59
N THR A 122 17.53 37.84 4.64
CA THR A 122 18.42 37.25 3.63
C THR A 122 19.40 36.24 4.25
N GLY A 123 19.57 35.08 3.61
CA GLY A 123 20.47 34.01 4.07
C GLY A 123 19.82 32.99 5.00
N SER A 124 18.53 33.15 5.31
CA SER A 124 17.75 32.19 6.11
C SER A 124 17.51 30.88 5.37
N MET A 125 17.56 29.79 6.12
CA MET A 125 17.24 28.46 5.62
C MET A 125 15.72 28.27 5.58
N THR A 126 15.15 28.08 4.40
CA THR A 126 13.70 27.88 4.21
C THR A 126 13.43 26.46 3.77
N LYS A 127 12.40 25.84 4.34
CA LYS A 127 11.92 24.50 3.99
C LYS A 127 10.56 24.61 3.29
N ASN A 128 10.48 24.15 2.05
CA ASN A 128 9.24 24.08 1.28
C ASN A 128 8.73 22.62 1.25
N TYR A 129 7.40 22.44 1.22
CA TYR A 129 6.73 21.15 1.22
C TYR A 129 5.72 21.05 0.09
N GLU A 130 5.81 19.99 -0.71
CA GLU A 130 4.79 19.62 -1.69
C GLU A 130 4.18 18.28 -1.32
N SER A 131 2.97 17.97 -1.79
CA SER A 131 2.36 16.65 -1.58
C SER A 131 1.58 16.16 -2.80
N GLU A 132 1.67 14.87 -3.11
CA GLU A 132 0.86 14.21 -4.15
C GLU A 132 0.09 13.02 -3.59
N VAL A 133 -0.98 12.62 -4.28
CA VAL A 133 -1.73 11.39 -3.99
C VAL A 133 -1.38 10.31 -5.02
N TYR A 134 -0.89 9.17 -4.54
CA TYR A 134 -0.61 7.96 -5.33
C TYR A 134 -1.47 6.82 -4.77
N ASN A 135 -2.55 6.42 -5.45
CA ASN A 135 -3.43 5.33 -4.98
C ASN A 135 -3.88 5.47 -3.50
N GLY A 136 -4.13 6.70 -3.03
CA GLY A 136 -4.49 6.99 -1.64
C GLY A 136 -3.32 7.14 -0.66
N LEU A 137 -2.08 6.93 -1.10
CA LEU A 137 -0.85 7.30 -0.38
C LEU A 137 -0.51 8.77 -0.63
N ILE A 138 -0.32 9.56 0.42
CA ILE A 138 0.15 10.94 0.31
C ILE A 138 1.66 11.00 0.50
N ILE A 139 2.38 11.26 -0.58
CA ILE A 139 3.84 11.48 -0.56
C ILE A 139 4.09 12.97 -0.34
N ARG A 140 4.98 13.31 0.60
CA ARG A 140 5.48 14.65 0.83
C ARG A 140 6.91 14.79 0.33
N TYR A 141 7.13 15.85 -0.43
CA TYR A 141 8.42 16.31 -0.91
C TYR A 141 8.87 17.47 -0.05
N SER A 142 10.16 17.55 0.26
CA SER A 142 10.72 18.68 0.98
C SER A 142 12.02 19.09 0.35
N ALA A 143 12.17 20.38 0.09
CA ALA A 143 13.42 21.00 -0.32
C ALA A 143 13.80 22.07 0.68
N THR A 144 15.10 22.20 0.96
CA THR A 144 15.63 23.24 1.83
C THR A 144 16.76 23.95 1.12
N GLY A 145 16.80 25.28 1.25
CA GLY A 145 17.81 26.13 0.64
C GLY A 145 17.97 27.46 1.37
N ARG A 146 18.84 28.32 0.83
CA ARG A 146 18.97 29.71 1.27
C ARG A 146 18.49 30.65 0.17
N TYR A 147 17.98 31.81 0.57
CA TYR A 147 17.54 32.82 -0.37
C TYR A 147 18.15 34.19 -0.12
N GLY A 148 18.31 34.94 -1.22
CA GLY A 148 18.61 36.36 -1.24
C GLY A 148 17.40 37.19 -1.63
N THR A 149 17.54 38.51 -1.50
CA THR A 149 16.53 39.48 -1.92
C THR A 149 17.16 40.42 -2.94
N ARG A 150 16.53 40.58 -4.10
CA ARG A 150 16.98 41.54 -5.12
C ARG A 150 16.63 42.97 -4.71
N SER A 151 17.22 43.96 -5.36
CA SER A 151 16.94 45.38 -5.11
C SER A 151 15.46 45.77 -5.31
N ASN A 152 14.74 45.04 -6.15
CA ASN A 152 13.29 45.19 -6.35
C ASN A 152 12.42 44.42 -5.34
N GLY A 153 13.01 43.86 -4.28
CA GLY A 153 12.31 43.11 -3.24
C GLY A 153 12.01 41.64 -3.58
N LYS A 154 12.23 41.17 -4.81
CA LYS A 154 11.98 39.77 -5.20
C LYS A 154 12.96 38.83 -4.51
N LYS A 155 12.46 37.75 -3.89
CA LYS A 155 13.28 36.66 -3.32
C LYS A 155 13.80 35.75 -4.41
N TYR A 156 14.98 35.19 -4.20
CA TYR A 156 15.58 34.19 -5.08
C TYR A 156 16.46 33.24 -4.28
N TRP A 157 16.43 31.96 -4.61
CA TRP A 157 17.32 30.95 -4.05
C TRP A 157 18.77 31.22 -4.45
N THR A 158 19.67 31.20 -3.46
CA THR A 158 21.12 31.33 -3.64
C THR A 158 21.83 29.99 -3.48
N SER A 159 21.26 29.06 -2.72
CA SER A 159 21.78 27.70 -2.59
C SER A 159 20.70 26.68 -2.25
N ALA A 160 20.94 25.44 -2.67
CA ALA A 160 20.18 24.27 -2.25
C ALA A 160 20.98 23.52 -1.17
N THR A 161 20.31 23.04 -0.12
CA THR A 161 20.96 22.46 1.06
C THR A 161 20.61 21.00 1.24
N SER A 162 19.32 20.66 1.18
CA SER A 162 18.87 19.28 1.39
C SER A 162 17.52 19.02 0.75
N SER A 163 17.23 17.73 0.52
CA SER A 163 15.95 17.27 0.02
C SER A 163 15.51 16.01 0.75
N LYS A 164 14.20 15.79 0.80
CA LYS A 164 13.58 14.60 1.37
C LYS A 164 12.33 14.23 0.60
N VAL A 165 12.11 12.93 0.45
CA VAL A 165 10.81 12.34 0.12
C VAL A 165 10.38 11.52 1.32
N SER A 166 9.10 11.60 1.68
CA SER A 166 8.57 10.85 2.81
C SER A 166 7.08 10.65 2.67
N GLU A 167 6.57 9.58 3.24
CA GLU A 167 5.14 9.44 3.47
C GLU A 167 4.65 10.52 4.45
N LYS A 168 3.56 11.21 4.08
CA LYS A 168 2.88 12.18 4.95
C LYS A 168 1.66 11.56 5.62
N SER A 169 0.89 10.81 4.86
CA SER A 169 -0.27 10.08 5.36
C SER A 169 -0.66 8.98 4.40
N ASN A 170 -1.38 8.00 4.92
CA ASN A 170 -1.91 6.87 4.18
C ASN A 170 -3.41 6.76 4.44
N GLN A 171 -4.21 6.70 3.39
CA GLN A 171 -5.64 6.34 3.47
C GLN A 171 -6.00 5.15 2.57
N GLY A 172 -5.00 4.46 2.00
CA GLY A 172 -5.18 3.41 1.01
C GLY A 172 -4.29 2.19 1.26
N TYR A 173 -4.10 1.40 0.22
CA TYR A 173 -3.40 0.13 0.26
C TYR A 173 -2.06 0.24 -0.46
N SER A 174 -1.38 1.38 -0.28
CA SER A 174 -0.09 1.65 -0.88
C SER A 174 0.82 2.25 0.17
N ARG A 175 2.09 1.85 0.18
CA ARG A 175 3.08 2.30 1.16
C ARG A 175 4.36 2.71 0.47
N LEU A 176 4.98 3.79 0.96
CA LEU A 176 6.33 4.14 0.55
C LEU A 176 7.28 3.05 1.08
N ASN A 177 7.87 2.29 0.17
CA ASN A 177 8.80 1.21 0.51
C ASN A 177 10.21 1.78 0.74
N SER A 178 10.73 2.51 -0.24
CA SER A 178 12.06 3.09 -0.19
C SER A 178 12.15 4.40 -0.96
N VAL A 179 13.05 5.27 -0.55
CA VAL A 179 13.48 6.42 -1.35
C VAL A 179 14.83 6.07 -1.95
N ASN A 180 14.84 5.81 -3.25
CA ASN A 180 16.03 5.36 -3.98
C ASN A 180 17.00 6.51 -4.20
N SER A 181 16.48 7.69 -4.54
CA SER A 181 17.27 8.92 -4.61
C SER A 181 16.42 10.16 -4.41
N THR A 182 17.04 11.20 -3.87
CA THR A 182 16.50 12.56 -3.87
C THR A 182 17.67 13.54 -3.92
N SER A 183 17.56 14.54 -4.79
CA SER A 183 18.56 15.60 -4.92
C SER A 183 17.86 16.93 -5.16
N VAL A 184 18.52 18.03 -4.80
CA VAL A 184 17.99 19.37 -5.04
C VAL A 184 19.07 20.30 -5.55
N SER A 185 18.69 21.17 -6.48
CA SER A 185 19.56 22.20 -7.04
C SER A 185 18.80 23.51 -7.21
N VAL A 186 19.53 24.62 -7.35
CA VAL A 186 18.93 25.90 -7.68
C VAL A 186 18.67 25.93 -9.18
N GLY A 187 17.40 26.13 -9.57
CA GLY A 187 16.96 26.23 -10.95
C GLY A 187 16.63 27.65 -11.37
N ASN A 188 16.53 27.86 -12.68
CA ASN A 188 16.06 29.09 -13.31
C ASN A 188 16.60 30.39 -12.67
N ASN A 189 17.93 30.53 -12.59
CA ASN A 189 18.60 31.72 -12.04
C ASN A 189 18.15 32.11 -10.61
N GLY A 190 17.80 31.14 -9.78
CA GLY A 190 17.38 31.34 -8.40
C GLY A 190 15.86 31.44 -8.22
N ASP A 191 15.05 31.34 -9.27
CA ASP A 191 13.60 31.45 -9.11
C ASP A 191 12.96 30.22 -8.44
N ARG A 192 13.64 29.07 -8.43
CA ARG A 192 13.12 27.82 -7.83
C ARG A 192 14.23 26.89 -7.33
N LEU A 193 13.86 25.95 -6.47
CA LEU A 193 14.63 24.73 -6.27
C LEU A 193 14.05 23.60 -7.13
N GLU A 194 14.91 22.86 -7.81
CA GLU A 194 14.53 21.69 -8.60
C GLU A 194 14.92 20.43 -7.82
N GLN A 195 13.91 19.74 -7.29
CA GLN A 195 14.09 18.48 -6.57
C GLN A 195 13.84 17.31 -7.52
N ARG A 196 14.89 16.53 -7.84
CA ARG A 196 14.76 15.27 -8.57
C ARG A 196 14.62 14.12 -7.59
N TYR A 197 13.72 13.19 -7.87
CA TYR A 197 13.42 12.08 -6.96
C TYR A 197 13.26 10.75 -7.69
N SER A 198 13.49 9.68 -6.93
CA SER A 198 13.09 8.32 -7.26
C SER A 198 12.72 7.59 -5.96
N TYR A 199 11.56 6.95 -5.93
CA TYR A 199 11.09 6.18 -4.78
C TYR A 199 10.23 4.99 -5.24
N ASP A 200 10.15 3.97 -4.40
CA ASP A 200 9.35 2.76 -4.64
C ASP A 200 8.11 2.75 -3.76
N VAL A 201 6.98 2.35 -4.36
CA VAL A 201 5.70 2.18 -3.67
C VAL A 201 5.26 0.74 -3.78
N ASP A 202 5.07 0.11 -2.63
CA ASP A 202 4.42 -1.18 -2.54
C ASP A 202 2.91 -1.02 -2.58
N ASN A 203 2.25 -1.83 -3.39
CA ASN A 203 0.79 -1.83 -3.53
C ASN A 203 0.24 -3.15 -3.02
N TYR A 204 -0.82 -3.07 -2.23
CA TYR A 204 -1.46 -4.18 -1.55
C TYR A 204 -2.94 -4.26 -1.91
N THR A 205 -3.52 -5.42 -1.69
CA THR A 205 -4.97 -5.64 -1.74
C THR A 205 -5.36 -6.63 -0.66
N ARG A 206 -6.63 -6.59 -0.25
CA ARG A 206 -7.20 -7.54 0.71
C ARG A 206 -8.36 -8.28 0.05
N VAL A 207 -8.27 -9.60 0.00
CA VAL A 207 -9.27 -10.48 -0.63
C VAL A 207 -9.53 -11.68 0.27
N PHE A 208 -10.80 -11.94 0.61
CA PHE A 208 -11.21 -13.02 1.54
C PHE A 208 -10.39 -13.09 2.85
N GLY A 209 -10.01 -11.94 3.39
CA GLY A 209 -9.22 -11.83 4.61
C GLY A 209 -7.71 -12.01 4.43
N ILE A 210 -7.24 -12.36 3.23
CA ILE A 210 -5.83 -12.51 2.89
C ILE A 210 -5.30 -11.19 2.35
N TRP A 211 -4.13 -10.79 2.84
CA TRP A 211 -3.39 -9.65 2.31
C TRP A 211 -2.40 -10.10 1.25
N VAL A 212 -2.41 -9.43 0.11
CA VAL A 212 -1.53 -9.74 -1.02
C VAL A 212 -0.82 -8.47 -1.46
N LYS A 213 0.50 -8.54 -1.61
CA LYS A 213 1.30 -7.52 -2.28
C LYS A 213 1.21 -7.74 -3.80
N LEU A 214 0.60 -6.78 -4.49
CA LEU A 214 0.44 -6.79 -5.95
C LEU A 214 1.77 -6.51 -6.66
N GLY A 215 2.65 -5.77 -6.00
CA GLY A 215 4.03 -5.53 -6.42
C GLY A 215 4.54 -4.17 -5.98
N THR A 216 5.63 -3.77 -6.60
CA THR A 216 6.32 -2.51 -6.33
C THR A 216 6.41 -1.70 -7.62
N VAL A 217 6.07 -0.41 -7.55
CA VAL A 217 6.22 0.54 -8.66
C VAL A 217 7.23 1.61 -8.27
N THR A 218 8.15 1.90 -9.18
CA THR A 218 9.10 2.99 -9.03
C THR A 218 8.50 4.27 -9.62
N SER A 219 8.44 5.32 -8.81
CA SER A 219 8.10 6.67 -9.24
C SER A 219 9.38 7.49 -9.36
N THR A 220 9.50 8.25 -10.44
CA THR A 220 10.62 9.16 -10.71
C THR A 220 10.08 10.50 -11.17
N GLY A 221 10.84 11.57 -10.99
CA GLY A 221 10.37 12.87 -11.46
C GLY A 221 11.13 14.05 -10.94
N THR A 222 10.61 15.23 -11.27
CA THR A 222 11.09 16.52 -10.78
C THR A 222 9.94 17.31 -10.16
N ILE A 223 10.17 17.84 -8.95
CA ILE A 223 9.28 18.83 -8.32
C ILE A 223 10.00 20.17 -8.24
N TYR A 224 9.27 21.23 -8.54
CA TYR A 224 9.74 22.60 -8.47
C TYR A 224 9.21 23.30 -7.22
N HIS A 225 10.11 23.83 -6.39
CA HIS A 225 9.77 24.57 -5.17
C HIS A 225 10.05 26.06 -5.37
N TYR A 226 9.00 26.87 -5.37
CA TYR A 226 9.11 28.33 -5.55
C TYR A 226 9.23 29.06 -4.20
N ILE A 227 9.64 30.33 -4.23
CA ILE A 227 9.83 31.21 -3.06
C ILE A 227 9.26 32.61 -3.30
#